data_AF-A0A1E3WBU8-F1
#
_entry.id   AF-A0A1E3WBU8-F1
#
_cell.length_a   1.000
_cell.length_b   1.000
_cell.length_c   1.000
_cell.angle_alpha   90.00
_cell.angle_beta   90.00
_cell.angle_gamma   90.00
#
_symmetry.space_group_name_H-M   'P 1'
#
loop_
_entity.id
_entity.type
_entity.pdbx_description
1 polymer ?
#
loop_
_entity_poly.entity_id
_entity_poly.type
_entity_poly.pdbx_seq_one_letter_code
_entity_poly.pdbx_strand_id
1 'polypeptide(L)' 'MDMNEIHDYARRFLGTHGQKAAVEAAQKATECEKHGDKAEAANWRRIQAAIQEMRGPHVS' A
#
# COMPACT_ATOMS: atom_id res chain seq x y z
N MET A 1 12.07 2.27 -1.95
CA MET A 1 11.15 2.32 -3.09
C MET A 1 10.86 3.76 -3.39
N ASP A 2 11.04 4.12 -4.64
CA ASP A 2 10.65 5.41 -5.20
C ASP A 2 9.13 5.49 -5.36
N MET A 3 8.59 6.71 -5.44
CA MET A 3 7.14 6.93 -5.52
C MET A 3 6.51 6.24 -6.75
N ASN A 4 7.24 6.17 -7.86
CA ASN A 4 6.79 5.48 -9.07
C ASN A 4 6.70 3.95 -8.88
N GLU A 5 7.68 3.35 -8.18
CA GLU A 5 7.65 1.91 -7.85
C GLU A 5 6.52 1.58 -6.89
N ILE A 6 6.28 2.44 -5.89
CA ILE A 6 5.15 2.29 -4.96
C ILE A 6 3.83 2.29 -5.73
N HIS A 7 3.67 3.20 -6.70
CA HIS A 7 2.45 3.31 -7.50
C HIS A 7 2.26 2.11 -8.44
N ASP A 8 3.31 1.65 -9.12
CA ASP A 8 3.23 0.45 -9.97
C ASP A 8 2.89 -0.79 -9.14
N TYR A 9 3.57 -0.95 -7.99
CA TYR A 9 3.31 -2.04 -7.06
C TYR A 9 1.89 -2.00 -6.52
N ALA A 10 1.43 -0.83 -6.05
CA ALA A 10 0.07 -0.62 -5.57
C ALA A 10 -0.97 -0.96 -6.64
N ARG A 11 -0.75 -0.58 -7.89
CA ARG A 11 -1.65 -0.88 -9.01
C ARG A 11 -1.71 -2.38 -9.30
N ARG A 12 -0.56 -3.05 -9.33
CA ARG A 12 -0.48 -4.49 -9.55
C ARG A 12 -1.11 -5.27 -8.38
N PHE A 13 -0.83 -4.84 -7.16
CA PHE A 13 -1.37 -5.43 -5.94
C PHE A 13 -2.89 -5.26 -5.84
N LEU A 14 -3.40 -4.07 -6.21
CA LEU A 14 -4.83 -3.80 -6.35
C LEU A 14 -5.47 -4.67 -7.45
N GLY A 15 -4.80 -4.85 -8.58
CA GLY A 15 -5.28 -5.74 -9.65
C GLY A 15 -5.38 -7.21 -9.24
N THR A 16 -4.46 -7.69 -8.39
CA THR A 16 -4.44 -9.09 -7.92
C THR A 16 -5.36 -9.34 -6.73
N HIS A 17 -5.37 -8.45 -5.72
CA HIS A 17 -6.10 -8.64 -4.46
C HIS A 17 -7.44 -7.87 -4.43
N GLY A 18 -7.67 -6.98 -5.39
CA GLY A 18 -8.88 -6.16 -5.46
C GLY A 18 -9.08 -5.30 -4.22
N GLN A 19 -10.30 -5.30 -3.71
CA GLN A 19 -10.70 -4.47 -2.57
C GLN A 19 -9.97 -4.79 -1.25
N LYS A 20 -9.37 -5.98 -1.14
CA LYS A 20 -8.62 -6.43 0.05
C LYS A 20 -7.17 -5.91 0.07
N ALA A 21 -6.65 -5.44 -1.07
CA ALA A 21 -5.28 -4.96 -1.22
C ALA A 21 -4.88 -3.90 -0.18
N ALA A 22 -5.75 -2.91 0.06
CA ALA A 22 -5.48 -1.86 1.04
C ALA A 22 -5.42 -2.40 2.49
N VAL A 23 -6.27 -3.39 2.79
CA VAL A 23 -6.34 -4.01 4.13
C VAL A 23 -5.11 -4.88 4.38
N GLU A 24 -4.64 -5.61 3.37
CA GLU A 24 -3.41 -6.41 3.48
C GLU A 24 -2.16 -5.54 3.58
N ALA A 25 -2.09 -4.45 2.82
CA ALA A 25 -0.99 -3.49 2.95
C ALA A 25 -0.96 -2.83 4.36
N ALA A 26 -2.12 -2.48 4.92
CA ALA A 26 -2.22 -1.95 6.29
C ALA A 26 -1.81 -2.98 7.36
N GLN A 27 -2.19 -4.25 7.19
CA GLN A 27 -1.79 -5.33 8.09
C GLN A 27 -0.28 -5.54 8.06
N LYS A 28 0.32 -5.60 6.86
CA LYS A 28 1.78 -5.74 6.72
C LYS A 28 2.53 -4.58 7.33
N ALA A 29 2.04 -3.34 7.15
CA ALA A 29 2.63 -2.17 7.81
C ALA A 29 2.68 -2.36 9.33
N THR A 30 1.55 -2.75 9.93
CA THR A 30 1.44 -2.97 11.38
C THR A 30 2.34 -4.10 11.86
N GLU A 31 2.45 -5.19 11.08
CA GLU A 31 3.31 -6.32 11.41
C GLU A 31 4.80 -5.95 11.35
N CYS A 32 5.21 -5.18 10.34
CA CYS A 32 6.56 -4.61 10.26
C CYS A 32 6.85 -3.65 11.43
N GLU A 33 5.89 -2.80 11.83
CA GLU A 33 6.04 -1.93 13.01
C GLU A 33 6.26 -2.77 14.29
N LYS A 34 5.54 -3.89 14.44
CA LYS A 34 5.71 -4.82 15.55
C LYS A 34 7.04 -5.57 15.53
N HIS A 35 7.54 -5.91 14.35
CA HIS A 35 8.84 -6.54 14.17
C HIS A 35 10.01 -5.57 14.38
N GLY A 36 9.76 -4.26 14.38
CA GLY A 36 10.79 -3.21 14.48
C GLY A 36 11.28 -2.68 13.12
N ASP A 37 10.73 -3.20 12.02
CA ASP A 37 11.05 -2.83 10.64
C ASP A 37 10.30 -1.57 10.20
N LYS A 38 10.69 -0.44 10.78
CA LYS A 38 10.08 0.88 10.49
C LYS A 38 10.22 1.30 9.02
N ALA A 39 11.31 0.91 8.36
CA ALA A 39 11.53 1.22 6.96
C ALA A 39 10.52 0.49 6.05
N GLU A 40 10.25 -0.78 6.35
CA GLU A 40 9.30 -1.58 5.59
C GLU A 40 7.87 -1.17 5.90
N ALA A 41 7.57 -0.87 7.17
CA ALA A 41 6.29 -0.29 7.58
C ALA A 41 5.98 1.01 6.81
N ALA A 42 6.97 1.89 6.64
CA ALA A 42 6.81 3.11 5.87
C ALA A 42 6.53 2.84 4.38
N ASN A 43 7.17 1.84 3.78
CA ASN A 43 6.86 1.42 2.41
C ASN A 43 5.42 0.89 2.30
N TRP A 44 4.99 0.00 3.21
CA TRP A 44 3.63 -0.53 3.23
C TRP A 44 2.56 0.55 3.43
N ARG A 45 2.81 1.54 4.29
CA ARG A 45 1.95 2.72 4.46
C ARG A 45 1.80 3.51 3.15
N ARG A 46 2.89 3.73 2.43
CA ARG A 46 2.88 4.43 1.12
C ARG A 46 2.12 3.64 0.06
N ILE A 47 2.33 2.31 -0.01
CA ILE A 47 1.58 1.41 -0.89
C ILE A 47 0.09 1.45 -0.55
N GLN A 48 -0.27 1.38 0.74
CA GLN A 48 -1.65 1.44 1.19
C GLN A 48 -2.32 2.76 0.83
N ALA A 49 -1.61 3.89 0.98
CA ALA A 49 -2.11 5.21 0.59
C ALA A 49 -2.36 5.26 -0.92
N ALA A 50 -1.37 4.88 -1.73
CA ALA A 50 -1.49 4.76 -3.18
C ALA A 50 -2.68 3.88 -3.61
N ILE A 51 -2.88 2.71 -2.97
CA ILE A 51 -4.02 1.84 -3.25
C ILE A 51 -5.34 2.52 -2.89
N GLN A 52 -5.41 3.25 -1.76
CA GLN A 52 -6.60 4.00 -1.37
C GLN A 52 -6.89 5.15 -2.34
N GLU A 53 -5.86 5.87 -2.79
CA GLU A 53 -5.97 6.94 -3.79
C GLU A 53 -6.48 6.38 -5.13
N MET A 54 -6.01 5.21 -5.55
CA MET A 54 -6.52 4.51 -6.75
C MET A 54 -7.93 3.94 -6.58
N ARG A 55 -8.36 3.64 -5.33
CA ARG A 55 -9.69 3.11 -5.01
C ARG A 55 -10.73 4.21 -4.76
N GLY A 56 -10.30 5.41 -4.39
CA GLY A 56 -11.17 6.56 -4.16
C GLY A 56 -11.79 7.05 -5.47
N PRO A 57 -13.00 7.65 -5.43
CA PRO A 57 -13.60 8.16 -6.64
C PRO A 57 -12.68 9.25 -7.18
N HIS A 58 -12.21 9.06 -8.41
CA HIS A 58 -11.55 10.10 -9.19
C HIS A 58 -12.54 11.28 -9.34
N VAL A 59 -12.60 12.14 -8.34
CA VAL A 59 -13.21 13.46 -8.42
C VAL A 59 -12.05 14.42 -8.64
N SER A 60 -11.79 14.67 -9.92
CA SER A 60 -11.21 15.95 -10.35
C SER A 60 -12.13 17.09 -9.95
#